data_AF-A0A497CW70-F1
#
_entry.id   AF-A0A497CW70-F1
#
_cell.length_a   1.000
_cell.length_b   1.000
_cell.length_c   1.000
_cell.angle_alpha   90.00
_cell.angle_beta   90.00
_cell.angle_gamma   90.00
#
_symmetry.space_group_name_H-M   'P 1'
#
loop_
_entity.id
_entity.type
_entity.pdbx_description
1 polymer ?
#
loop_
_entity_poly.entity_id
_entity_poly.type
_entity_poly.pdbx_seq_one_letter_code
_entity_poly.pdbx_strand_id
1 'polypeptide(L)'
;IYHNLKEFEDILNGSDFKNIFGELVGDKLKRPPRGFPAEFEGIDYLKMKDFTIFHKLDDQQVSSPDFAAYVLKVFEDMKPLNDFLNRALQ
;
A
#
# COMPACT_ATOMS: atom_id res chain seq x y z
N ILE A 1 -0.88 -2.24 -11.69
CA ILE A 1 -1.75 -3.25 -11.05
C ILE A 1 -2.25 -4.27 -12.07
N TYR A 2 -3.09 -3.91 -13.06
CA TYR A 2 -3.67 -4.89 -14.01
C TYR A 2 -2.65 -5.84 -14.67
N HIS A 3 -1.49 -5.33 -15.11
CA HIS A 3 -0.44 -6.15 -15.73
C HIS A 3 0.52 -6.83 -14.73
N ASN A 4 0.54 -6.40 -13.47
CA ASN A 4 1.51 -6.82 -12.45
C ASN A 4 0.80 -7.12 -11.12
N LEU A 5 -0.30 -7.89 -11.17
CA LEU A 5 -1.15 -8.15 -10.00
C LEU A 5 -0.37 -8.87 -8.89
N LYS A 6 0.32 -9.95 -9.26
CA LYS A 6 1.09 -10.76 -8.32
C LYS A 6 2.14 -9.93 -7.56
N GLU A 7 2.91 -9.10 -8.27
CA GLU A 7 3.91 -8.23 -7.63
C GLU A 7 3.26 -7.24 -6.65
N PHE A 8 2.11 -6.68 -7.02
CA PHE A 8 1.35 -5.79 -6.15
C PHE A 8 0.88 -6.51 -4.88
N GLU A 9 0.34 -7.72 -5.03
CA GLU A 9 -0.11 -8.54 -3.91
C GLU A 9 1.06 -9.02 -3.05
N ASP A 10 2.19 -9.38 -3.63
CA ASP A 10 3.40 -9.78 -2.89
C ASP A 10 3.89 -8.62 -2.00
N ILE A 11 3.82 -7.37 -2.48
CA ILE A 11 4.12 -6.18 -1.68
C ILE A 11 3.11 -6.03 -0.53
N LEU A 12 1.80 -6.06 -0.81
CA LEU A 12 0.77 -5.87 0.20
C LEU A 12 0.68 -7.01 1.21
N ASN A 13 1.12 -8.22 0.83
CA ASN A 13 1.07 -9.41 1.68
C ASN A 13 2.40 -9.73 2.37
N GLY A 14 3.46 -8.94 2.13
CA GLY A 14 4.71 -9.03 2.86
C GLY A 14 4.49 -8.89 4.36
N SER A 15 5.18 -9.71 5.16
CA SER A 15 4.99 -9.75 6.62
C SER A 15 5.25 -8.39 7.26
N ASP A 16 6.35 -7.73 6.89
CA ASP A 16 6.74 -6.44 7.47
C ASP A 16 5.73 -5.35 7.10
N PHE A 17 5.30 -5.33 5.84
CA PHE A 17 4.28 -4.40 5.36
C PHE A 17 2.95 -4.57 6.10
N LYS A 18 2.43 -5.81 6.17
CA LYS A 18 1.15 -6.10 6.85
C LYS A 18 1.20 -5.78 8.33
N ASN A 19 2.30 -6.10 9.00
CA ASN A 19 2.44 -5.87 10.43
C ASN A 19 2.43 -4.37 10.77
N ILE A 20 2.97 -3.52 9.89
CA ILE A 20 3.07 -2.07 10.12
C ILE A 20 1.82 -1.33 9.64
N PHE A 21 1.33 -1.66 8.45
CA PHE A 21 0.32 -0.88 7.73
C PHE A 21 -1.05 -1.55 7.64
N GLY A 22 -1.13 -2.86 7.82
CA GLY A 22 -2.35 -3.63 7.61
C GLY A 22 -2.78 -3.66 6.14
N GLU A 23 -3.95 -3.11 5.87
CA GLU A 23 -4.56 -3.08 4.53
C GLU A 23 -4.59 -1.64 3.97
N LEU A 24 -4.71 -1.54 2.65
CA LEU A 24 -4.94 -0.25 1.99
C LEU A 24 -6.30 0.34 2.43
N VAL A 25 -6.28 1.64 2.73
CA VAL A 25 -7.46 2.41 3.12
C VAL A 25 -7.78 3.43 2.02
N GLY A 26 -9.07 3.64 1.76
CA GLY A 26 -9.51 4.63 0.79
C GLY A 26 -10.88 4.31 0.20
N ASP A 27 -11.41 5.27 -0.54
CA ASP A 27 -12.68 5.09 -1.22
C ASP A 27 -12.55 4.16 -2.43
N LYS A 28 -13.62 3.42 -2.71
CA LYS A 28 -13.73 2.56 -3.89
C LYS A 28 -14.85 3.02 -4.82
N LEU A 29 -14.61 2.90 -6.12
CA LEU A 29 -15.64 3.01 -7.13
C LEU A 29 -16.67 1.89 -6.96
N LYS A 30 -17.95 2.21 -7.20
CA LYS A 30 -19.04 1.22 -7.16
C LYS A 30 -18.96 0.22 -8.32
N ARG A 31 -18.45 0.66 -9.47
CA ARG A 31 -18.35 -0.15 -10.70
C ARG A 31 -16.89 -0.27 -11.14
N PRO A 32 -16.51 -1.36 -11.82
CA PRO A 32 -15.21 -1.48 -12.46
C PRO A 32 -14.88 -0.24 -13.33
N PRO A 33 -13.62 0.23 -13.34
CA PRO A 33 -13.22 1.32 -14.22
C PRO A 33 -13.38 0.91 -15.69
N ARG A 34 -13.72 1.89 -16.55
CA ARG A 34 -13.89 1.64 -17.99
C ARG A 34 -12.57 1.14 -18.60
N GLY A 35 -12.65 0.08 -19.40
CA GLY A 35 -11.49 -0.51 -20.08
C GLY A 35 -10.86 -1.70 -19.37
N PHE A 36 -11.36 -2.10 -18.20
CA PHE A 36 -10.92 -3.32 -17.50
C PHE A 36 -12.02 -4.38 -17.45
N PRO A 37 -11.67 -5.69 -17.61
CA PRO A 37 -12.63 -6.77 -17.44
C PRO A 37 -13.17 -6.81 -16.00
N ALA A 38 -14.49 -6.96 -15.86
CA ALA A 38 -15.13 -7.05 -14.55
C ALA A 38 -14.69 -8.31 -13.77
N GLU A 39 -14.33 -9.38 -14.49
CA GLU A 39 -13.89 -10.68 -13.93
C GLU A 39 -12.38 -10.73 -13.62
N PHE A 40 -11.65 -9.62 -13.77
CA PHE A 40 -10.25 -9.58 -13.39
C PHE A 40 -10.11 -9.80 -11.89
N GLU A 41 -9.25 -10.74 -11.48
CA GLU A 41 -9.06 -11.11 -10.06
C GLU A 41 -8.74 -9.91 -9.17
N GLY A 42 -7.89 -9.00 -9.64
CA GLY A 42 -7.52 -7.77 -8.92
C GLY A 42 -8.45 -6.57 -9.14
N ILE A 43 -9.70 -6.77 -9.58
CA ILE A 43 -10.59 -5.65 -9.96
C ILE A 43 -10.89 -4.72 -8.79
N ASP A 44 -10.92 -5.23 -7.57
CA ASP A 44 -11.16 -4.41 -6.38
C ASP A 44 -10.02 -3.45 -6.08
N TYR A 45 -8.79 -3.77 -6.45
CA TYR A 45 -7.67 -2.82 -6.39
C TYR A 45 -7.81 -1.72 -7.45
N LEU A 46 -8.26 -2.06 -8.65
CA LEU A 46 -8.50 -1.06 -9.71
C LEU A 46 -9.68 -0.14 -9.40
N LYS A 47 -10.61 -0.57 -8.55
CA LYS A 47 -11.71 0.27 -8.05
C LYS A 47 -11.24 1.26 -6.98
N MET A 48 -10.08 1.09 -6.36
CA MET A 48 -9.57 2.03 -5.36
C MET A 48 -9.29 3.38 -6.01
N LYS A 49 -9.77 4.45 -5.38
CA LYS A 49 -9.44 5.84 -5.78
C LYS A 49 -8.13 6.29 -5.15
N ASP A 50 -7.83 5.76 -3.97
CA ASP A 50 -6.67 6.11 -3.17
C ASP A 50 -5.96 4.81 -2.74
N PHE A 51 -4.63 4.82 -2.75
CA PHE A 51 -3.80 3.71 -2.29
C PHE A 51 -3.09 4.09 -0.98
N THR A 52 -3.88 4.41 0.04
CA THR A 52 -3.37 5.00 1.28
C THR A 52 -3.04 3.92 2.32
N ILE A 53 -1.93 4.10 3.02
CA ILE A 53 -1.57 3.31 4.21
C ILE A 53 -1.37 4.21 5.42
N PHE A 54 -1.59 3.65 6.60
CA PHE A 54 -1.40 4.36 7.86
C PHE A 54 -0.61 3.50 8.83
N HIS A 55 0.30 4.14 9.55
CA HIS A 55 0.95 3.55 10.70
C HIS A 55 0.76 4.51 11.90
N LYS A 56 0.05 4.04 12.92
CA LYS A 56 -0.20 4.83 14.12
C LYS A 56 0.99 4.72 15.05
N LEU A 57 1.41 5.87 15.56
CA LEU A 57 2.48 5.99 16.55
C LEU A 57 1.87 6.44 17.87
N ASP A 58 2.34 5.87 18.98
CA ASP A 58 2.01 6.36 20.32
C ASP A 58 3.09 7.31 20.86
N ASP A 59 2.75 8.03 21.93
CA ASP A 59 3.63 9.04 22.54
C ASP A 59 4.95 8.43 23.05
N GLN A 60 4.94 7.16 23.44
CA GLN A 60 6.12 6.46 23.93
C GLN A 60 7.09 6.17 22.78
N GLN A 61 6.58 5.70 21.64
CA GLN A 61 7.37 5.48 20.43
C GLN A 61 7.98 6.80 19.94
N VAL A 62 7.21 7.88 19.91
CA VAL A 62 7.67 9.20 19.45
C VAL A 62 8.74 9.79 20.37
N SER A 63 8.63 9.54 21.67
CA SER A 63 9.58 10.05 22.68
C SER A 63 10.80 9.13 22.85
N SER A 64 10.87 8.01 22.15
CA SER A 64 11.97 7.05 22.24
C SER A 64 13.27 7.63 21.67
N PRO A 65 14.43 7.36 22.29
CA PRO A 65 15.73 7.73 21.71
C PRO A 65 15.96 7.11 20.31
N ASP A 66 15.32 5.98 20.01
CA ASP A 66 15.44 5.27 18.74
C ASP A 66 14.38 5.67 17.71
N PHE A 67 13.55 6.68 17.99
CA PHE A 67 12.42 7.05 17.15
C PHE A 67 12.82 7.33 15.69
N ALA A 68 13.94 8.02 15.47
CA ALA A 68 14.42 8.31 14.11
C ALA A 68 14.75 7.03 13.32
N ALA A 69 15.41 6.06 13.96
CA ALA A 69 15.71 4.77 13.34
C ALA A 69 14.44 3.96 13.06
N TYR A 70 13.48 4.00 13.97
CA TYR A 70 12.17 3.36 13.79
C TYR A 70 11.42 3.95 12.59
N VAL A 71 11.35 5.28 12.48
CA VAL A 71 10.69 5.98 11.36
C VAL A 71 11.36 5.62 10.03
N LEU A 72 12.69 5.58 9.99
CA LEU A 72 13.41 5.14 8.79
C LEU A 72 13.00 3.74 8.35
N LYS A 73 12.94 2.78 9.29
CA LYS A 73 12.49 1.40 8.99
C LYS A 73 11.05 1.38 8.45
N VAL A 74 10.14 2.13 9.05
CA VAL A 74 8.75 2.25 8.56
C VAL A 74 8.72 2.79 7.11
N PHE A 75 9.53 3.81 6.79
CA PHE A 75 9.60 4.33 5.41
C PHE A 75 10.26 3.36 4.43
N GLU A 76 11.27 2.60 4.86
CA GLU A 76 11.86 1.52 4.06
C GLU A 76 10.81 0.47 3.71
N ASP A 77 9.97 0.08 4.68
CA ASP A 77 8.92 -0.91 4.46
C ASP A 77 7.76 -0.37 3.60
N MET A 78 7.53 0.94 3.59
CA MET A 78 6.59 1.62 2.68
C MET A 78 7.11 1.71 1.24
N LYS A 79 8.43 1.82 1.06
CA LYS A 79 9.06 2.14 -0.22
C LYS A 79 8.63 1.25 -1.39
N PRO A 80 8.52 -0.09 -1.27
CA PRO A 80 8.13 -0.95 -2.39
C PRO A 80 6.77 -0.59 -3.00
N LEU A 81 5.78 -0.22 -2.17
CA LEU A 81 4.48 0.23 -2.66
C LEU A 81 4.60 1.53 -3.46
N ASN A 82 5.34 2.50 -2.93
CA ASN A 82 5.55 3.79 -3.61
C ASN A 82 6.29 3.61 -4.93
N ASP A 83 7.35 2.80 -4.95
CA ASP A 83 8.07 2.47 -6.18
C ASP A 83 7.14 1.80 -7.20
N PHE A 84 6.34 0.82 -6.76
CA PHE A 84 5.39 0.13 -7.63
C PHE A 84 4.42 1.11 -8.30
N LEU A 85 3.83 2.02 -7.52
CA LEU A 85 2.85 3.01 -7.99
C LEU A 85 3.50 4.06 -8.91
N ASN A 86 4.69 4.55 -8.54
CA ASN A 86 5.40 5.57 -9.30
C ASN A 86 5.84 5.10 -10.70
N ARG A 87 6.05 3.79 -10.92
CA ARG A 87 6.33 3.25 -12.27
C ARG A 87 5.24 3.57 -13.30
N ALA A 88 4.01 3.83 -12.87
CA ALA A 88 2.92 4.20 -13.78
C ALA A 88 2.94 5.69 -14.17
N LEU A 89 3.75 6.51 -13.50
CA LEU A 89 3.86 7.96 -13.72
C LEU A 89 5.13 8.36 -14.48
N GLN A 90 6.02 7.40 -14.73
CA GLN A 90 7.26 7.56 -15.49
C GLN A 90 7.04 7.14 -16.94
#